data_AF-A0A937Z5P5-F1
#
_entry.id   AF-A0A937Z5P5-F1
#
_cell.length_a   1.000
_cell.length_b   1.000
_cell.length_c   1.000
_cell.angle_alpha   90.00
_cell.angle_beta   90.00
_cell.angle_gamma   90.00
#
_symmetry.space_group_name_H-M   'P 1'
#
loop_
_entity.id
_entity.type
_entity.pdbx_description
1 polymer ?
#
loop_
_entity_poly.entity_id
_entity_poly.type
_entity_poly.pdbx_seq_one_letter_code
_entity_poly.pdbx_strand_id
1 'polypeptide(L)'
;MFYDAVMLARAGAEIGRALIGSRVREVLQLHHDEVALTFGRGASPIALTLASSPQFGRVYLGPPPEGKGPLQAFGLALKKHLRGARLLEVVQPGFDRVLRLTFAECEGFGAECRRALVVEVMGKHGNMLLLDEGERILSCAKHVPARLNRYRELMEGEPYLPPPSFEKLDPREATVDALRDRVAANPQATPAALLRDEVLGASKVFAAEVLCRLASDAGVVGELRAGDLEALVALVRRLAAEAAQDGAVYIYERPAGSNLPARFAYPLSLCCCGPAVGEAPTLSAALGPLMLAERNAQRERELRERLSAAARAQLRELTERLGKLRAQVRQAEGAESLRRTAELLLAQPHAARPYASEVELVDYYAEDAPTVTVTLDPPGDVHGTARKLFDRCKRAARILQRVPPLIEQAEQESEYLAAVLDEVELAQGLEDLTEI
;
A
#
# COMPACT_ATOMS: atom_id res chain seq x y z
N MET A 1 9.78 -1.99 1.52
CA MET A 1 10.69 -0.86 1.83
C MET A 1 12.10 -1.27 1.42
N PHE A 2 12.73 -0.48 0.56
CA PHE A 2 14.09 -0.72 0.05
C PHE A 2 15.18 0.06 0.82
N TYR A 3 14.83 1.18 1.45
CA TYR A 3 15.75 2.04 2.18
C TYR A 3 16.42 1.31 3.36
N ASP A 4 17.71 1.04 3.25
CA ASP A 4 18.47 0.25 4.23
C ASP A 4 19.48 1.09 5.03
N ALA A 5 20.26 0.42 5.89
CA ALA A 5 21.22 1.09 6.76
C ALA A 5 22.40 1.72 5.99
N VAL A 6 22.75 1.17 4.83
CA VAL A 6 23.81 1.69 3.97
C VAL A 6 23.35 2.99 3.34
N MET A 7 22.12 3.03 2.83
CA MET A 7 21.49 4.27 2.36
C MET A 7 21.36 5.30 3.49
N LEU A 8 20.98 4.87 4.69
CA LEU A 8 20.88 5.78 5.84
C LEU A 8 22.23 6.35 6.27
N ALA A 9 23.30 5.55 6.22
CA ALA A 9 24.66 6.01 6.49
C ALA A 9 25.05 7.14 5.54
N ARG A 10 24.78 6.96 4.23
CA ARG A 10 25.01 7.99 3.21
C ARG A 10 24.18 9.24 3.47
N ALA A 11 22.89 9.08 3.73
CA ALA A 11 22.01 10.21 4.04
C ALA A 11 22.47 10.97 5.29
N GLY A 12 22.88 10.26 6.34
CA GLY A 12 23.42 10.87 7.55
C GLY A 12 24.65 11.73 7.29
N ALA A 13 25.59 11.25 6.46
CA ALA A 13 26.77 12.01 6.05
C ALA A 13 26.41 13.26 5.23
N GLU A 14 25.46 13.15 4.28
CA GLU A 14 24.97 14.28 3.49
C GLU A 14 24.30 15.35 4.37
N ILE A 15 23.46 14.93 5.30
CA ILE A 15 22.74 15.81 6.23
C ILE A 15 23.72 16.49 7.18
N GLY A 16 24.67 15.74 7.74
CA GLY A 16 25.68 16.27 8.64
C GLY A 16 26.45 17.42 8.01
N ARG A 17 26.97 17.20 6.80
CA ARG A 17 27.68 18.23 6.04
C ARG A 17 26.83 19.45 5.71
N ALA A 18 25.58 19.23 5.27
CA ALA A 18 24.75 20.31 4.78
C ALA A 18 24.13 21.15 5.91
N LEU A 19 23.78 20.53 7.05
CA LEU A 19 22.87 21.12 8.03
C LEU A 19 23.44 21.29 9.44
N ILE A 20 24.55 20.65 9.83
CA ILE A 20 25.16 20.91 11.15
C ILE A 20 25.52 22.39 11.27
N GLY A 21 25.19 22.99 12.40
CA GLY A 21 25.33 24.43 12.67
C GLY A 21 24.18 25.29 12.15
N SER A 22 23.34 24.76 11.25
CA SER A 22 22.15 25.46 10.73
C SER A 22 20.99 25.41 11.72
N ARG A 23 20.13 26.44 11.65
CA ARG A 23 18.90 26.52 12.45
C ARG A 23 17.68 26.06 11.68
N VAL A 24 16.78 25.36 12.36
CA VAL A 24 15.46 25.02 11.83
C VAL A 24 14.64 26.30 11.67
N ARG A 25 14.17 26.55 10.46
CA ARG A 25 13.33 27.70 10.10
C ARG A 25 11.86 27.37 10.28
N GLU A 26 11.42 26.26 9.73
CA GLU A 26 10.01 25.85 9.71
C GLU A 26 9.88 24.33 9.84
N VAL A 27 8.78 23.92 10.47
CA VAL A 27 8.33 22.52 10.52
C VAL A 27 7.08 22.39 9.66
N LEU A 28 7.13 21.45 8.72
CA LEU A 28 6.04 21.13 7.80
C LEU A 28 5.54 19.72 8.07
N GLN A 29 4.22 19.54 8.20
CA GLN A 29 3.59 18.22 8.19
C GLN A 29 3.15 17.90 6.77
N LEU A 30 3.64 16.79 6.20
CA LEU A 30 3.21 16.32 4.88
C LEU A 30 2.15 15.24 5.01
N HIS A 31 2.35 14.32 5.94
CA HIS A 31 1.44 13.23 6.28
C HIS A 31 1.64 12.82 7.74
N HIS A 32 0.79 11.98 8.34
CA HIS A 32 0.91 11.64 9.77
C HIS A 32 2.26 11.03 10.17
N ASP A 33 2.92 10.34 9.24
CA ASP A 33 4.21 9.66 9.40
C ASP A 33 5.35 10.32 8.58
N GLU A 34 5.13 11.54 8.07
CA GLU A 34 6.07 12.27 7.24
C GLU A 34 6.09 13.78 7.56
N VAL A 35 7.27 14.28 7.90
CA VAL A 35 7.51 15.69 8.24
C VAL A 35 8.72 16.22 7.47
N ALA A 36 8.76 17.54 7.27
CA ALA A 36 9.92 18.22 6.73
C ALA A 36 10.38 19.35 7.67
N LEU A 37 11.68 19.38 7.96
CA LEU A 37 12.34 20.48 8.66
C LEU A 37 13.07 21.33 7.63
N THR A 38 12.72 22.62 7.53
CA THR A 38 13.41 23.54 6.61
C THR A 38 14.54 24.28 7.30
N PHE A 39 15.63 24.50 6.58
CA PHE A 39 16.84 25.17 7.04
C PHE A 39 17.25 26.29 6.06
N GLY A 40 18.08 27.21 6.56
CA GLY A 40 18.64 28.32 5.76
C GLY A 40 17.74 29.57 5.69
N ARG A 41 18.38 30.72 5.40
CA ARG A 41 17.74 32.02 5.14
C ARG A 41 18.02 32.42 3.68
N GLY A 42 17.04 32.96 2.95
CA GLY A 42 17.21 33.43 1.57
C GLY A 42 16.40 32.65 0.53
N ALA A 43 16.81 32.75 -0.74
CA ALA A 43 16.05 32.34 -1.93
C ALA A 43 15.95 30.81 -2.14
N SER A 44 16.87 30.02 -1.58
CA SER A 44 16.92 28.55 -1.77
C SER A 44 17.00 27.81 -0.43
N PRO A 45 15.92 27.77 0.36
CA PRO A 45 15.85 26.94 1.57
C PRO A 45 16.06 25.45 1.23
N ILE A 46 16.67 24.70 2.16
CA ILE A 46 16.83 23.24 2.05
C ILE A 46 15.86 22.60 3.05
N ALA A 47 15.15 21.55 2.63
CA ALA A 47 14.30 20.75 3.50
C ALA A 47 14.92 19.38 3.75
N LEU A 48 14.97 19.00 5.02
CA LEU A 48 15.20 17.63 5.47
C LEU A 48 13.84 16.95 5.59
N THR A 49 13.54 16.02 4.68
CA THR A 49 12.32 15.23 4.71
C THR A 49 12.56 13.93 5.46
N LEU A 50 11.71 13.66 6.44
CA LEU A 50 11.77 12.52 7.34
C LEU A 50 10.47 11.74 7.21
N ALA A 51 10.55 10.50 6.75
CA ALA A 51 9.40 9.61 6.64
C ALA A 51 9.65 8.31 7.40
N SER A 52 8.66 7.86 8.15
CA SER A 52 8.71 6.62 8.93
C SER A 52 7.67 5.57 8.48
N SER A 53 7.04 5.82 7.32
CA SER A 53 5.97 4.96 6.81
C SER A 53 6.45 3.55 6.44
N PRO A 54 5.58 2.52 6.48
CA PRO A 54 5.99 1.14 6.25
C PRO A 54 6.56 0.84 4.87
N GLN A 55 6.11 1.58 3.86
CA GLN A 55 6.50 1.37 2.47
C GLN A 55 7.56 2.37 2.03
N PHE A 56 7.46 3.60 2.53
CA PHE A 56 8.14 4.80 2.01
C PHE A 56 9.04 5.48 3.05
N GLY A 57 9.28 4.86 4.19
CA GLY A 57 10.22 5.39 5.19
C GLY A 57 11.61 5.60 4.60
N ARG A 58 12.16 6.79 4.87
CA ARG A 58 13.40 7.32 4.27
C ARG A 58 13.73 8.67 4.89
N VAL A 59 14.96 9.10 4.68
CA VAL A 59 15.44 10.42 5.06
C VAL A 59 16.26 11.00 3.90
N TYR A 60 16.01 12.24 3.50
CA TYR A 60 16.75 12.89 2.41
C TYR A 60 16.64 14.42 2.44
N LEU A 61 17.57 15.09 1.76
CA LEU A 61 17.56 16.53 1.52
C LEU A 61 16.90 16.87 0.19
N GLY A 62 16.21 18.00 0.11
CA GLY A 62 15.63 18.46 -1.13
C GLY A 62 15.10 19.90 -1.03
N PRO A 63 14.43 20.38 -2.09
CA PRO A 63 13.65 21.60 -2.00
C PRO A 63 12.51 21.42 -0.99
N PRO A 64 12.00 22.49 -0.37
CA PRO A 64 10.81 22.39 0.46
C PRO A 64 9.65 21.83 -0.35
N PRO A 65 8.95 20.82 0.19
CA PRO A 65 7.80 20.22 -0.48
C PRO A 65 6.68 21.24 -0.68
N GLU A 66 5.98 21.11 -1.80
CA GLU A 66 4.74 21.83 -2.06
C GLU A 66 3.58 21.14 -1.33
N GLY A 67 2.72 21.91 -0.66
CA GLY A 67 1.64 21.40 0.16
C GLY A 67 2.00 21.24 1.64
N LYS A 68 1.17 21.82 2.52
CA LYS A 68 1.30 21.72 3.97
C LYS A 68 0.00 21.18 4.53
N GLY A 69 0.04 19.99 5.12
CA GLY A 69 -1.06 19.49 5.93
C GLY A 69 -1.16 20.26 7.25
N PRO A 70 -2.31 20.20 7.95
CA PRO A 70 -2.40 20.75 9.30
C PRO A 70 -1.39 20.05 10.21
N LEU A 71 -0.72 20.82 11.08
CA LEU A 71 0.18 20.25 12.08
C LEU A 71 -0.62 19.35 13.03
N GLN A 72 -0.17 18.11 13.19
CA GLN A 72 -0.70 17.17 14.15
C GLN A 72 0.07 17.28 15.48
N ALA A 73 -0.29 16.50 16.50
CA ALA A 73 0.36 16.54 17.82
C ALA A 73 1.90 16.49 17.74
N PHE A 74 2.44 15.54 16.97
CA PHE A 74 3.88 15.43 16.76
C PHE A 74 4.48 16.65 16.04
N GLY A 75 3.87 17.10 14.94
CA GLY A 75 4.32 18.29 14.21
C GLY A 75 4.26 19.58 15.06
N LEU A 76 3.26 19.71 15.93
CA LEU A 76 3.15 20.80 16.91
C LEU A 76 4.27 20.73 17.95
N ALA A 77 4.60 19.54 18.45
CA ALA A 77 5.72 19.34 19.37
C ALA A 77 7.05 19.70 18.70
N LEU A 78 7.30 19.22 17.48
CA LEU A 78 8.48 19.59 16.70
C LEU A 78 8.54 21.11 16.48
N LYS A 79 7.44 21.76 16.11
CA LYS A 79 7.39 23.21 15.93
C LYS A 79 7.69 23.95 17.23
N LYS A 80 7.14 23.50 18.36
CA LYS A 80 7.36 24.08 19.69
C LYS A 80 8.82 23.97 20.12
N HIS A 81 9.45 22.82 19.91
CA HIS A 81 10.76 22.52 20.48
C HIS A 81 11.93 22.74 19.53
N LEU A 82 11.74 22.61 18.22
CA LEU A 82 12.84 22.66 17.24
C LEU A 82 12.88 23.94 16.42
N ARG A 83 11.81 24.73 16.32
CA ARG A 83 11.87 26.01 15.59
C ARG A 83 12.94 26.93 16.22
N GLY A 84 13.85 27.42 15.39
CA GLY A 84 15.01 28.22 15.82
C GLY A 84 16.17 27.41 16.40
N ALA A 85 15.95 26.14 16.76
CA ALA A 85 16.98 25.28 17.31
C ALA A 85 18.08 25.00 16.27
N ARG A 86 19.33 24.96 16.74
CA ARG A 86 20.51 24.66 15.92
C ARG A 86 20.75 23.15 15.92
N LEU A 87 20.90 22.56 14.73
CA LEU A 87 21.35 21.17 14.60
C LEU A 87 22.84 21.09 14.98
N LEU A 88 23.17 20.25 15.95
CA LEU A 88 24.54 20.04 16.43
C LEU A 88 25.17 18.77 15.87
N GLU A 89 24.37 17.72 15.70
CA GLU A 89 24.89 16.39 15.45
C GLU A 89 23.90 15.54 14.66
N VAL A 90 24.44 14.67 13.81
CA VAL A 90 23.72 13.65 13.07
C VAL A 90 24.46 12.34 13.28
N VAL A 91 23.79 11.38 13.93
CA VAL A 91 24.40 10.08 14.26
C VAL A 91 23.49 8.97 13.76
N GLN A 92 24.09 7.94 13.17
CA GLN A 92 23.49 6.63 13.00
C GLN A 92 24.01 5.73 14.12
N PRO A 93 23.22 5.44 15.17
CA PRO A 93 23.66 4.59 16.27
C PRO A 93 23.89 3.16 15.78
N GLY A 94 25.07 2.62 16.07
CA GLY A 94 25.54 1.40 15.43
C GLY A 94 25.53 1.56 13.90
N PHE A 95 25.05 0.57 13.17
CA PHE A 95 24.79 0.67 11.74
C PHE A 95 23.37 0.22 11.45
N ASP A 96 22.42 0.59 12.32
CA ASP A 96 21.01 0.25 12.13
C ASP A 96 20.27 1.33 11.35
N ARG A 97 19.00 1.10 11.04
CA ARG A 97 18.10 2.04 10.35
C ARG A 97 17.50 3.07 11.32
N VAL A 98 18.33 3.63 12.18
CA VAL A 98 17.98 4.67 13.15
C VAL A 98 18.88 5.88 12.91
N LEU A 99 18.29 7.05 12.75
CA LEU A 99 19.01 8.32 12.65
C LEU A 99 18.66 9.20 13.86
N ARG A 100 19.65 9.71 14.56
CA ARG A 100 19.51 10.62 15.69
C ARG A 100 20.07 11.99 15.32
N LEU A 101 19.21 13.00 15.42
CA LEU A 101 19.53 14.40 15.17
C LEU A 101 19.51 15.15 16.50
N THR A 102 20.65 15.67 16.94
CA THR A 102 20.75 16.42 18.20
C THR A 102 20.66 17.91 17.94
N PHE A 103 19.75 18.60 18.64
CA PHE A 103 19.52 20.04 18.54
C PHE A 103 19.80 20.74 19.88
N ALA A 104 20.21 22.00 19.80
CA ALA A 104 20.38 22.86 20.96
C ALA A 104 19.92 24.30 20.67
N GLU A 105 20.03 25.17 21.68
CA GLU A 105 19.64 26.58 21.59
C GLU A 105 18.16 26.72 21.18
N CYS A 106 17.31 25.88 21.78
CA CYS A 106 15.89 25.85 21.47
C CYS A 106 15.19 27.09 22.05
N GLU A 107 14.50 27.84 21.18
CA GLU A 107 13.83 29.09 21.57
C GLU A 107 12.83 28.85 22.71
N GLY A 108 12.91 29.66 23.78
CA GLY A 108 11.98 29.60 24.91
C GLY A 108 12.29 28.54 25.98
N PHE A 109 13.39 27.78 25.87
CA PHE A 109 13.75 26.70 26.82
C PHE A 109 15.07 26.91 27.56
N GLY A 110 15.69 28.09 27.45
CA GLY A 110 16.97 28.40 28.09
C GLY A 110 18.20 27.84 27.33
N ALA A 111 19.39 28.23 27.79
CA ALA A 111 20.65 27.95 27.10
C ALA A 111 21.07 26.46 27.12
N GLU A 112 20.62 25.70 28.13
CA GLU A 112 20.98 24.29 28.30
C GLU A 112 20.03 23.33 27.56
N CYS A 113 18.98 23.84 26.90
CA CYS A 113 18.00 22.99 26.24
C CYS A 113 18.63 22.18 25.11
N ARG A 114 18.52 20.85 25.23
CA ARG A 114 18.89 19.87 24.20
C ARG A 114 17.69 19.01 23.82
N ARG A 115 17.53 18.76 22.53
CA ARG A 115 16.46 17.91 22.00
C ARG A 115 17.05 16.92 21.03
N ALA A 116 16.60 15.68 21.06
CA ALA A 116 16.96 14.70 20.05
C ALA A 116 15.73 14.35 19.21
N LEU A 117 15.86 14.39 17.89
CA LEU A 117 14.88 13.80 16.97
C LEU A 117 15.43 12.48 16.47
N VAL A 118 14.78 11.39 16.88
CA VAL A 118 15.10 10.04 16.45
C VAL A 118 14.14 9.62 15.34
N VAL A 119 14.69 9.08 14.26
CA VAL A 119 13.94 8.59 13.10
C VAL A 119 14.28 7.13 12.87
N GLU A 120 13.29 6.26 13.04
CA GLU A 120 13.42 4.82 12.86
C GLU A 120 12.81 4.42 11.52
N VAL A 121 13.64 4.00 10.57
CA VAL A 121 13.22 3.60 9.21
C VAL A 121 13.08 2.07 9.15
N MET A 122 12.10 1.55 9.90
CA MET A 122 11.95 0.12 10.19
C MET A 122 10.68 -0.52 9.60
N GLY A 123 10.27 -0.12 8.39
CA GLY A 123 9.06 -0.64 7.76
C GLY A 123 7.84 -0.42 8.66
N LYS A 124 7.04 -1.46 8.90
CA LYS A 124 5.83 -1.38 9.74
C LYS A 124 6.07 -0.91 11.18
N HIS A 125 7.31 -1.00 11.66
CA HIS A 125 7.75 -0.58 12.98
C HIS A 125 8.44 0.78 12.98
N GLY A 126 8.51 1.47 11.84
CA GLY A 126 9.09 2.80 11.76
C GLY A 126 8.33 3.80 12.63
N ASN A 127 9.07 4.79 13.14
CA ASN A 127 8.55 5.86 13.98
C ASN A 127 9.46 7.10 13.92
N MET A 128 8.97 8.22 14.44
CA MET A 128 9.76 9.41 14.72
C MET A 128 9.48 9.87 16.14
N LEU A 129 10.52 10.16 16.92
CA LEU A 129 10.41 10.49 18.33
C LEU A 129 11.21 11.75 18.63
N LEU A 130 10.59 12.70 19.33
CA LEU A 130 11.24 13.87 19.88
C LEU A 130 11.53 13.58 21.36
N LEU A 131 12.79 13.73 21.76
CA LEU A 131 13.27 13.45 23.10
C LEU A 131 13.77 14.73 23.79
N ASP A 132 13.67 14.76 25.12
CA ASP A 132 14.33 15.75 25.96
C ASP A 132 15.78 15.38 26.31
N GLU A 133 16.43 16.21 27.12
CA GLU A 133 17.80 16.00 27.59
C GLU A 133 17.97 14.76 28.48
N GLY A 134 16.89 14.26 29.07
CA GLY A 134 16.86 13.06 29.92
C GLY A 134 16.48 11.79 29.17
N GLU A 135 16.52 11.81 27.83
CA GLU A 135 16.10 10.71 26.95
C GLU A 135 14.64 10.28 27.15
N ARG A 136 13.77 11.20 27.63
CA ARG A 136 12.33 10.96 27.69
C ARG A 136 11.62 11.45 26.45
N ILE A 137 10.61 10.71 26.03
CA ILE A 137 9.81 11.00 24.84
C ILE A 137 8.92 12.22 25.14
N LEU A 138 9.16 13.32 24.43
CA LEU A 138 8.30 14.50 24.46
C LEU A 138 7.08 14.35 23.54
N SER A 139 7.27 13.66 22.41
CA SER A 139 6.19 13.28 21.48
C SER A 139 6.72 12.27 20.47
N CYS A 140 5.83 11.48 19.87
CA CYS A 140 6.19 10.61 18.74
C CYS A 140 5.10 10.60 17.66
N ALA A 141 5.49 10.26 16.42
CA ALA A 141 4.58 10.21 15.28
C ALA A 141 3.57 9.05 15.39
N LYS A 142 3.98 7.94 16.01
CA LYS A 142 3.15 6.75 16.24
C LYS A 142 3.26 6.29 17.68
N HIS A 143 2.13 6.35 18.40
CA HIS A 143 2.00 5.80 19.75
C HIS A 143 2.08 4.27 19.73
N VAL A 144 2.92 3.71 20.60
CA VAL A 144 3.08 2.26 20.78
C VAL A 144 2.92 1.93 22.26
N PRO A 145 1.69 1.68 22.75
CA PRO A 145 1.46 1.34 24.15
C PRO A 145 2.02 -0.05 24.50
N ALA A 146 2.27 -0.29 25.79
CA ALA A 146 2.83 -1.56 26.30
C ALA A 146 2.05 -2.82 25.88
N ARG A 147 0.73 -2.70 25.65
CA ARG A 147 -0.12 -3.80 25.17
C ARG A 147 0.23 -4.26 23.75
N LEU A 148 0.76 -3.38 22.91
CA LEU A 148 1.15 -3.67 21.52
C LEU A 148 2.60 -4.12 21.42
N ASN A 149 3.47 -3.60 22.30
CA ASN A 149 4.88 -3.96 22.35
C ASN A 149 5.34 -4.06 23.80
N ARG A 150 5.68 -5.29 24.23
CA ARG A 150 6.11 -5.57 25.60
C ARG A 150 7.57 -5.20 25.85
N TYR A 151 8.37 -5.05 24.79
CA TYR A 151 9.79 -4.71 24.91
C TYR A 151 10.00 -3.21 25.15
N ARG A 152 9.26 -2.37 24.41
CA ARG A 152 9.34 -0.91 24.53
C ARG A 152 7.99 -0.26 24.33
N GLU A 153 7.65 0.65 25.23
CA GLU A 153 6.51 1.55 25.12
C GLU A 153 6.98 2.89 24.55
N LEU A 154 6.29 3.39 23.53
CA LEU A 154 6.60 4.67 22.89
C LEU A 154 5.41 5.61 23.06
N MET A 155 5.45 6.39 24.14
CA MET A 155 4.42 7.34 24.58
C MET A 155 5.08 8.54 25.24
N GLU A 156 4.40 9.68 25.28
CA GLU A 156 4.89 10.88 25.97
C GLU A 156 5.20 10.60 27.46
N GLY A 157 6.35 11.08 27.92
CA GLY A 157 6.84 10.93 29.29
C GLY A 157 7.70 9.69 29.53
N GLU A 158 7.56 8.65 28.70
CA GLU A 158 8.32 7.40 28.84
C GLU A 158 9.79 7.56 28.42
N PRO A 159 10.73 6.83 29.03
CA PRO A 159 12.10 6.80 28.56
C PRO A 159 12.17 6.14 27.18
N TYR A 160 12.96 6.72 26.29
CA TYR A 160 13.22 6.14 24.99
C TYR A 160 14.10 4.90 25.12
N LEU A 161 13.64 3.80 24.52
CA LEU A 161 14.43 2.59 24.33
C LEU A 161 14.65 2.35 22.83
N PRO A 162 15.90 2.15 22.37
CA PRO A 162 16.16 1.87 20.98
C PRO A 162 15.50 0.56 20.55
N PRO A 163 15.30 0.35 19.24
CA PRO A 163 14.87 -0.93 18.71
C PRO A 163 15.79 -2.05 19.24
N PRO A 164 15.26 -3.26 19.49
CA PRO A 164 16.07 -4.35 19.98
C PRO A 164 17.15 -4.70 18.95
N SER A 165 18.40 -4.39 19.26
CA SER A 165 19.57 -4.92 18.56
C SER A 165 19.84 -6.31 19.16
N PHE A 166 19.45 -7.38 18.48
CA PHE A 166 19.68 -8.77 18.92
C PHE A 166 21.18 -9.13 18.86
N GLU A 167 22.03 -8.39 19.59
CA GLU A 167 23.49 -8.58 19.71
C GLU A 167 24.26 -8.73 18.37
N LYS A 168 23.69 -8.18 17.29
CA LYS A 168 24.32 -8.20 15.97
C LYS A 168 25.60 -7.37 15.95
N LEU A 169 26.55 -7.79 15.11
CA LEU A 169 27.81 -7.11 14.90
C LEU A 169 27.62 -5.80 14.14
N ASP A 170 28.15 -4.70 14.67
CA ASP A 170 28.30 -3.48 13.89
C ASP A 170 29.32 -3.74 12.76
N PRO A 171 28.95 -3.60 11.47
CA PRO A 171 29.83 -3.87 10.35
C PRO A 171 31.08 -2.99 10.32
N ARG A 172 31.08 -1.82 10.97
CA ARG A 172 32.24 -0.90 11.01
C ARG A 172 33.29 -1.35 12.01
N GLU A 173 32.84 -2.05 13.05
CA GLU A 173 33.65 -2.51 14.18
C GLU A 173 33.85 -4.03 14.20
N ALA A 174 33.30 -4.75 13.20
CA ALA A 174 33.37 -6.20 13.11
C ALA A 174 34.83 -6.71 13.20
N THR A 175 35.02 -7.80 13.95
CA THR A 175 36.31 -8.48 14.09
C THR A 175 36.22 -9.92 13.58
N VAL A 176 37.37 -10.48 13.19
CA VAL A 176 37.46 -11.87 12.71
C VAL A 176 37.03 -12.84 13.80
N ASP A 177 37.47 -12.63 15.03
CA ASP A 177 37.12 -13.48 16.18
C ASP A 177 35.61 -13.45 16.43
N ALA A 178 35.03 -12.24 16.44
CA ALA A 178 33.59 -12.12 16.65
C ALA A 178 32.82 -12.85 15.54
N LEU A 179 33.14 -12.60 14.26
CA LEU A 179 32.46 -13.28 13.15
C LEU A 179 32.66 -14.81 13.20
N ARG A 180 33.84 -15.29 13.59
CA ARG A 180 34.14 -16.73 13.75
C ARG A 180 33.19 -17.37 14.76
N ASP A 181 32.95 -16.72 15.89
CA ASP A 181 32.02 -17.23 16.91
C ASP A 181 30.59 -17.35 16.35
N ARG A 182 30.15 -16.41 15.49
CA ARG A 182 28.80 -16.43 14.90
C ARG A 182 28.66 -17.51 13.82
N VAL A 183 29.71 -17.75 13.04
CA VAL A 183 29.77 -18.88 12.11
C VAL A 183 29.69 -20.20 12.88
N ALA A 184 30.43 -20.34 13.98
CA ALA A 184 30.42 -21.54 14.81
C ALA A 184 29.06 -21.77 15.49
N ALA A 185 28.38 -20.70 15.92
CA ALA A 185 27.04 -20.76 16.49
C ALA A 185 25.95 -21.11 15.47
N ASN A 186 26.19 -20.83 14.17
CA ASN A 186 25.22 -20.99 13.09
C ASN A 186 25.77 -21.89 11.95
N PRO A 187 26.13 -23.16 12.21
CA PRO A 187 26.85 -24.01 11.25
C PRO A 187 26.07 -24.35 9.98
N GLN A 188 24.75 -24.16 9.98
CA GLN A 188 23.86 -24.42 8.84
C GLN A 188 23.46 -23.14 8.09
N ALA A 189 23.88 -21.97 8.55
CA ALA A 189 23.53 -20.72 7.90
C ALA A 189 24.34 -20.54 6.61
N THR A 190 23.67 -20.18 5.53
CA THR A 190 24.36 -19.74 4.31
C THR A 190 25.08 -18.41 4.58
N PRO A 191 26.15 -18.06 3.84
CA PRO A 191 26.85 -16.79 4.02
C PRO A 191 25.92 -15.57 3.94
N ALA A 192 24.92 -15.62 3.05
CA ALA A 192 23.92 -14.56 2.91
C ALA A 192 22.96 -14.48 4.10
N ALA A 193 22.58 -15.62 4.68
CA ALA A 193 21.77 -15.65 5.90
C ALA A 193 22.59 -15.13 7.09
N LEU A 194 23.80 -15.63 7.28
CA LEU A 194 24.74 -15.19 8.31
C LEU A 194 24.92 -13.67 8.31
N LEU A 195 25.22 -13.07 7.14
CA LEU A 195 25.38 -11.62 7.05
C LEU A 195 24.10 -10.88 7.48
N ARG A 196 22.92 -11.28 7.00
CA ARG A 196 21.66 -10.58 7.35
C ARG A 196 21.26 -10.75 8.81
N ASP A 197 21.53 -11.92 9.36
CA ASP A 197 21.02 -12.32 10.66
C ASP A 197 21.99 -11.89 11.78
N GLU A 198 23.30 -11.87 11.52
CA GLU A 198 24.35 -11.58 12.51
C GLU A 198 25.02 -10.21 12.34
N VAL A 199 24.93 -9.56 11.17
CA VAL A 199 25.49 -8.22 10.95
C VAL A 199 24.39 -7.17 10.95
N LEU A 200 24.58 -6.13 11.76
CA LEU A 200 23.62 -5.04 11.94
C LEU A 200 23.46 -4.25 10.64
N GLY A 201 22.21 -3.96 10.26
CA GLY A 201 21.91 -3.19 9.05
C GLY A 201 22.14 -3.90 7.72
N ALA A 202 22.60 -5.16 7.73
CA ALA A 202 22.86 -5.92 6.50
C ALA A 202 21.57 -6.29 5.77
N SER A 203 21.25 -5.52 4.74
CA SER A 203 20.13 -5.81 3.84
C SER A 203 20.44 -6.99 2.92
N LYS A 204 19.42 -7.52 2.21
CA LYS A 204 19.63 -8.55 1.18
C LYS A 204 20.58 -8.06 0.09
N VAL A 205 20.52 -6.78 -0.25
CA VAL A 205 21.34 -6.15 -1.30
C VAL A 205 22.77 -5.97 -0.80
N PHE A 206 22.94 -5.45 0.42
CA PHE A 206 24.26 -5.34 1.02
C PHE A 206 24.95 -6.71 1.18
N ALA A 207 24.22 -7.73 1.66
CA ALA A 207 24.76 -9.08 1.78
C ALA A 207 25.13 -9.68 0.41
N ALA A 208 24.28 -9.51 -0.60
CA ALA A 208 24.57 -9.98 -1.96
C ALA A 208 25.80 -9.28 -2.54
N GLU A 209 25.96 -7.98 -2.29
CA GLU A 209 27.10 -7.21 -2.76
C GLU A 209 28.41 -7.63 -2.10
N VAL A 210 28.40 -7.80 -0.77
CA VAL A 210 29.55 -8.32 -0.02
C VAL A 210 29.97 -9.68 -0.59
N LEU A 211 29.03 -10.60 -0.84
CA LEU A 211 29.36 -11.91 -1.37
C LEU A 211 29.81 -11.87 -2.83
N CYS A 212 29.21 -11.00 -3.66
CA CYS A 212 29.63 -10.79 -5.04
C CYS A 212 31.08 -10.30 -5.13
N ARG A 213 31.45 -9.32 -4.29
CA ARG A 213 32.84 -8.84 -4.21
C ARG A 213 33.76 -9.86 -3.57
N LEU A 214 33.33 -10.63 -2.57
CA LEU A 214 34.16 -11.69 -1.99
C LEU A 214 34.50 -12.76 -3.03
N ALA A 215 33.55 -13.15 -3.87
CA ALA A 215 33.78 -14.09 -4.98
C ALA A 215 34.72 -13.51 -6.04
N SER A 216 34.58 -12.23 -6.37
CA SER A 216 35.34 -11.58 -7.44
C SER A 216 36.76 -11.18 -7.01
N ASP A 217 36.91 -10.60 -5.81
CA ASP A 217 38.17 -10.05 -5.28
C ASP A 217 39.03 -11.15 -4.63
N ALA A 218 38.40 -12.12 -3.95
CA ALA A 218 39.08 -13.14 -3.14
C ALA A 218 38.87 -14.58 -3.62
N GLY A 219 38.08 -14.80 -4.68
CA GLY A 219 37.83 -16.13 -5.25
C GLY A 219 36.99 -17.05 -4.35
N VAL A 220 36.33 -16.52 -3.32
CA VAL A 220 35.55 -17.31 -2.35
C VAL A 220 34.14 -17.53 -2.90
N VAL A 221 33.82 -18.78 -3.22
CA VAL A 221 32.50 -19.18 -3.74
C VAL A 221 31.94 -20.33 -2.91
N GLY A 222 30.66 -20.26 -2.56
CA GLY A 222 29.98 -21.29 -1.78
C GLY A 222 30.07 -21.03 -0.27
N GLU A 223 30.47 -22.05 0.50
CA GLU A 223 30.55 -21.99 1.97
C GLU A 223 31.75 -21.17 2.45
N LEU A 224 31.58 -20.45 3.56
CA LEU A 224 32.66 -19.70 4.20
C LEU A 224 33.57 -20.65 4.99
N ARG A 225 34.87 -20.62 4.70
CA ARG A 225 35.91 -21.33 5.44
C ARG A 225 36.59 -20.38 6.43
N ALA A 226 37.30 -20.94 7.41
CA ALA A 226 38.01 -20.15 8.42
C ALA A 226 38.98 -19.13 7.81
N GLY A 227 39.64 -19.46 6.70
CA GLY A 227 40.56 -18.56 5.99
C GLY A 227 39.87 -17.42 5.22
N ASP A 228 38.54 -17.48 5.03
CA ASP A 228 37.80 -16.46 4.28
C ASP A 228 37.33 -15.30 5.19
N LEU A 229 37.35 -15.50 6.51
CA LEU A 229 36.79 -14.56 7.49
C LEU A 229 37.53 -13.23 7.53
N GLU A 230 38.85 -13.24 7.32
CA GLU A 230 39.67 -12.03 7.28
C GLU A 230 39.29 -11.14 6.09
N ALA A 231 39.16 -11.75 4.91
CA ALA A 231 38.72 -11.04 3.70
C ALA A 231 37.28 -10.53 3.84
N LEU A 232 36.39 -11.34 4.42
CA LEU A 232 34.99 -10.97 4.65
C LEU A 232 34.86 -9.77 5.60
N VAL A 233 35.55 -9.80 6.76
CA VAL A 233 35.53 -8.69 7.71
C VAL A 233 36.12 -7.43 7.10
N ALA A 234 37.26 -7.53 6.40
CA ALA A 234 37.86 -6.39 5.72
C ALA A 234 36.92 -5.76 4.70
N LEU A 235 36.21 -6.58 3.92
CA LEU A 235 35.25 -6.13 2.93
C LEU A 235 34.02 -5.47 3.58
N VAL A 236 33.41 -6.10 4.59
CA VAL A 236 32.24 -5.55 5.29
C VAL A 236 32.57 -4.17 5.89
N ARG A 237 33.72 -4.05 6.59
CA ARG A 237 34.16 -2.77 7.17
C ARG A 237 34.41 -1.72 6.12
N ARG A 238 35.09 -2.08 5.03
CA ARG A 238 35.36 -1.18 3.90
C ARG A 238 34.07 -0.62 3.30
N LEU A 239 33.11 -1.49 2.95
CA LEU A 239 31.85 -1.06 2.34
C LEU A 239 30.99 -0.22 3.30
N ALA A 240 30.96 -0.57 4.58
CA ALA A 240 30.24 0.22 5.59
C ALA A 240 30.87 1.61 5.79
N ALA A 241 32.21 1.71 5.78
CA ALA A 241 32.92 2.98 5.84
C ALA A 241 32.71 3.82 4.57
N GLU A 242 32.81 3.20 3.39
CA GLU A 242 32.55 3.85 2.10
C GLU A 242 31.12 4.42 2.04
N ALA A 243 30.12 3.69 2.55
CA ALA A 243 28.74 4.14 2.60
C ALA A 243 28.55 5.44 3.39
N ALA A 244 29.35 5.66 4.43
CA ALA A 244 29.30 6.84 5.31
C ALA A 244 30.16 8.03 4.83
N GLN A 245 30.79 7.93 3.66
CA GLN A 245 31.58 9.00 3.05
C GLN A 245 30.81 9.68 1.93
N ASP A 246 31.40 10.66 1.24
CA ASP A 246 30.82 11.15 -0.02
C ASP A 246 31.25 10.31 -1.21
N GLY A 247 30.53 10.48 -2.30
CA GLY A 247 30.77 9.77 -3.53
C GLY A 247 29.52 9.74 -4.38
N ALA A 248 29.71 9.26 -5.61
CA ALA A 248 28.62 9.03 -6.53
C ALA A 248 27.60 8.06 -5.93
N VAL A 249 26.35 8.24 -6.33
CA VAL A 249 25.25 7.32 -6.09
C VAL A 249 24.85 6.71 -7.41
N TYR A 250 24.69 5.40 -7.43
CA TYR A 250 24.47 4.63 -8.65
C TYR A 250 23.00 4.25 -8.77
N ILE A 251 22.45 4.40 -9.96
CA ILE A 251 21.05 4.10 -10.28
C ILE A 251 21.00 2.78 -11.03
N TYR A 252 20.13 1.87 -10.59
CA TYR A 252 19.95 0.55 -11.17
C TYR A 252 18.51 0.36 -11.64
N GLU A 253 18.36 -0.45 -12.68
CA GLU A 253 17.09 -1.10 -12.97
C GLU A 253 16.96 -2.38 -12.18
N ARG A 254 15.72 -2.73 -11.83
CA ARG A 254 15.41 -3.93 -11.08
C ARG A 254 15.94 -5.18 -11.81
N PRO A 255 16.82 -5.99 -11.18
CA PRO A 255 17.17 -7.30 -11.70
C PRO A 255 15.93 -8.19 -11.81
N ALA A 256 15.82 -8.94 -12.92
CA ALA A 256 14.71 -9.85 -13.16
C ALA A 256 14.54 -10.85 -12.00
N GLY A 257 13.30 -11.06 -11.55
CA GLY A 257 12.98 -11.96 -10.43
C GLY A 257 13.29 -11.42 -9.02
N SER A 258 13.85 -10.21 -8.90
CA SER A 258 14.06 -9.57 -7.60
C SER A 258 12.82 -8.79 -7.11
N ASN A 259 12.72 -8.58 -5.80
CA ASN A 259 11.66 -7.77 -5.18
C ASN A 259 12.11 -6.33 -4.88
N LEU A 260 13.05 -5.82 -5.68
CA LEU A 260 13.53 -4.44 -5.57
C LEU A 260 12.54 -3.47 -6.25
N PRO A 261 12.63 -2.16 -6.00
CA PRO A 261 11.88 -1.18 -6.79
C PRO A 261 12.29 -1.25 -8.26
N ALA A 262 11.38 -0.86 -9.17
CA ALA A 262 11.61 -0.92 -10.62
C ALA A 262 12.89 -0.18 -11.05
N ARG A 263 13.15 0.98 -10.43
CA ARG A 263 14.42 1.68 -10.46
C ARG A 263 14.76 2.13 -9.06
N PHE A 264 16.02 2.01 -8.67
CA PHE A 264 16.47 2.40 -7.34
C PHE A 264 17.88 2.98 -7.38
N ALA A 265 18.22 3.76 -6.36
CA ALA A 265 19.54 4.32 -6.18
C ALA A 265 20.25 3.65 -5.00
N TYR A 266 21.55 3.46 -5.10
CA TYR A 266 22.36 2.88 -4.03
C TYR A 266 23.72 3.59 -3.92
N PRO A 267 24.22 3.86 -2.70
CA PRO A 267 25.42 4.67 -2.50
C PRO A 267 26.74 3.93 -2.74
N LEU A 268 26.67 2.63 -3.05
CA LEU A 268 27.79 1.80 -3.44
C LEU A 268 27.53 1.27 -4.85
N SER A 269 28.57 1.10 -5.65
CA SER A 269 28.44 0.36 -6.91
C SER A 269 28.17 -1.11 -6.60
N LEU A 270 27.08 -1.64 -7.15
CA LEU A 270 26.58 -2.99 -6.91
C LEU A 270 26.95 -3.94 -8.06
N CYS A 271 28.01 -4.75 -7.90
CA CYS A 271 28.30 -5.81 -8.85
C CYS A 271 27.19 -6.87 -8.89
N CYS A 272 26.48 -7.09 -7.78
CA CYS A 272 25.40 -8.06 -7.71
C CYS A 272 24.16 -7.67 -8.54
N CYS A 273 24.07 -6.42 -9.00
CA CYS A 273 22.94 -5.89 -9.78
C CYS A 273 23.27 -5.61 -11.24
N GLY A 274 24.50 -5.93 -11.69
CA GLY A 274 24.96 -5.60 -13.04
C GLY A 274 25.38 -4.13 -13.19
N PRO A 275 25.50 -3.61 -14.43
CA PRO A 275 25.93 -2.24 -14.65
C PRO A 275 24.87 -1.24 -14.18
N ALA A 276 25.34 -0.14 -13.56
CA ALA A 276 24.47 1.00 -13.27
C ALA A 276 23.96 1.63 -14.58
N VAL A 277 22.71 2.08 -14.58
CA VAL A 277 22.08 2.77 -15.73
C VAL A 277 22.21 4.29 -15.63
N GLY A 278 22.78 4.80 -14.54
CA GLY A 278 23.01 6.22 -14.31
C GLY A 278 23.67 6.48 -12.97
N GLU A 279 24.04 7.74 -12.75
CA GLU A 279 24.68 8.22 -11.53
C GLU A 279 24.06 9.54 -11.08
N ALA A 280 24.15 9.81 -9.78
CA ALA A 280 23.76 11.06 -9.16
C ALA A 280 24.87 11.53 -8.20
N PRO A 281 25.03 12.85 -8.01
CA PRO A 281 26.08 13.39 -7.14
C PRO A 281 25.83 13.12 -5.65
N THR A 282 24.58 12.92 -5.25
CA THR A 282 24.18 12.60 -3.88
C THR A 282 22.98 11.65 -3.88
N LEU A 283 22.80 10.94 -2.77
CA LEU A 283 21.65 10.09 -2.51
C LEU A 283 20.38 10.95 -2.50
N SER A 284 20.43 12.10 -1.84
CA SER A 284 19.33 13.06 -1.80
C SER A 284 18.88 13.50 -3.21
N ALA A 285 19.82 13.76 -4.13
CA ALA A 285 19.51 14.12 -5.52
C ALA A 285 18.89 12.95 -6.31
N ALA A 286 19.31 11.72 -6.06
CA ALA A 286 18.72 10.54 -6.70
C ALA A 286 17.31 10.23 -6.17
N LEU A 287 17.09 10.37 -4.87
CA LEU A 287 15.84 9.96 -4.23
C LEU A 287 14.66 10.84 -4.66
N GLY A 288 14.83 12.15 -4.83
CA GLY A 288 13.72 13.06 -5.19
C GLY A 288 12.89 12.57 -6.41
N PRO A 289 13.51 12.42 -7.60
CA PRO A 289 12.83 11.93 -8.81
C PRO A 289 12.32 10.49 -8.68
N LEU A 290 13.12 9.59 -8.10
CA LEU A 290 12.73 8.18 -7.92
C LEU A 290 11.49 8.05 -7.03
N MET A 291 11.41 8.85 -5.97
CA MET A 291 10.29 8.82 -5.03
C MET A 291 9.02 9.41 -5.63
N LEU A 292 9.13 10.45 -6.46
CA LEU A 292 7.98 10.98 -7.19
C LEU A 292 7.43 9.91 -8.16
N ALA A 293 8.30 9.24 -8.91
CA ALA A 293 7.92 8.16 -9.81
C ALA A 293 7.26 6.99 -9.05
N GLU A 294 7.84 6.54 -7.93
CA GLU A 294 7.27 5.47 -7.11
C GLU A 294 5.88 5.83 -6.55
N ARG A 295 5.72 7.08 -6.06
CA ARG A 295 4.43 7.57 -5.54
C ARG A 295 3.38 7.64 -6.63
N ASN A 296 3.72 8.16 -7.81
CA ASN A 296 2.78 8.25 -8.92
C ASN A 296 2.36 6.85 -9.39
N ALA A 297 3.30 5.93 -9.54
CA ALA A 297 3.00 4.54 -9.91
C ALA A 297 2.15 3.82 -8.85
N GLN A 298 2.31 4.14 -7.57
CA GLN A 298 1.42 3.61 -6.52
C GLN A 298 0.02 4.19 -6.59
N ARG A 299 -0.11 5.52 -6.71
CA ARG A 299 -1.42 6.19 -6.85
C ARG A 299 -2.17 5.66 -8.07
N GLU A 300 -1.46 5.46 -9.18
CA GLU A 300 -2.03 4.89 -10.40
C GLU A 300 -2.58 3.48 -10.14
N ARG A 301 -1.79 2.60 -9.50
CA ARG A 301 -2.25 1.24 -9.13
C ARG A 301 -3.47 1.27 -8.21
N GLU A 302 -3.42 2.08 -7.15
CA GLU A 302 -4.50 2.19 -6.17
C GLU A 302 -5.79 2.73 -6.81
N LEU A 303 -5.68 3.75 -7.65
CA LEU A 303 -6.81 4.34 -8.36
C LEU A 303 -7.41 3.35 -9.37
N ARG A 304 -6.56 2.67 -10.16
CA ARG A 304 -6.98 1.62 -11.09
C ARG A 304 -7.74 0.51 -10.36
N GLU A 305 -7.17 -0.03 -9.28
CA GLU A 305 -7.82 -1.06 -8.47
C GLU A 305 -9.16 -0.58 -7.89
N ARG A 306 -9.22 0.64 -7.38
CA ARG A 306 -10.45 1.22 -6.81
C ARG A 306 -11.55 1.37 -7.86
N LEU A 307 -11.23 1.93 -9.02
CA LEU A 307 -12.17 2.11 -10.13
C LEU A 307 -12.66 0.75 -10.65
N SER A 308 -11.75 -0.18 -10.93
CA SER A 308 -12.10 -1.52 -11.39
C SER A 308 -12.95 -2.27 -10.36
N ALA A 309 -12.64 -2.18 -9.06
CA ALA A 309 -13.41 -2.82 -8.02
C ALA A 309 -14.82 -2.24 -7.90
N ALA A 310 -14.96 -0.92 -7.98
CA ALA A 310 -16.25 -0.24 -7.95
C ALA A 310 -17.12 -0.62 -9.17
N ALA A 311 -16.58 -0.54 -10.39
CA ALA A 311 -17.31 -0.91 -11.60
C ALA A 311 -17.71 -2.40 -11.62
N ARG A 312 -16.80 -3.31 -11.24
CA ARG A 312 -17.12 -4.76 -11.11
C ARG A 312 -18.18 -5.03 -10.05
N ALA A 313 -18.20 -4.28 -8.95
CA ALA A 313 -19.22 -4.44 -7.93
C ALA A 313 -20.61 -4.04 -8.45
N GLN A 314 -20.71 -2.90 -9.14
CA GLN A 314 -21.95 -2.43 -9.75
C GLN A 314 -22.45 -3.37 -10.86
N LEU A 315 -21.54 -3.85 -11.73
CA LEU A 315 -21.88 -4.83 -12.76
C LEU A 315 -22.45 -6.13 -12.19
N ARG A 316 -21.90 -6.62 -11.08
CA ARG A 316 -22.46 -7.80 -10.40
C ARG A 316 -23.90 -7.55 -9.92
N GLU A 317 -24.15 -6.40 -9.30
CA GLU A 317 -25.49 -6.02 -8.84
C GLU A 317 -26.50 -5.89 -10.00
N LEU A 318 -26.10 -5.25 -11.09
CA LEU A 318 -26.92 -5.13 -12.31
C LEU A 318 -27.19 -6.49 -12.95
N THR A 319 -26.18 -7.37 -13.00
CA THR A 319 -26.33 -8.73 -13.55
C THR A 319 -27.36 -9.53 -12.75
N GLU A 320 -27.31 -9.47 -11.41
CA GLU A 320 -28.30 -10.11 -10.55
C GLU A 320 -29.70 -9.51 -10.74
N ARG A 321 -29.79 -8.18 -10.85
CA ARG A 321 -31.06 -7.47 -11.10
C ARG A 321 -31.66 -7.84 -12.44
N LEU A 322 -30.87 -7.88 -13.51
CA LEU A 322 -31.29 -8.34 -14.84
C LEU A 322 -31.79 -9.78 -14.79
N GLY A 323 -31.10 -10.66 -14.07
CA GLY A 323 -31.56 -12.04 -13.85
C GLY A 323 -32.96 -12.11 -13.24
N LYS A 324 -33.24 -11.28 -12.22
CA LYS A 324 -34.56 -11.18 -11.56
C LYS A 324 -35.62 -10.58 -12.49
N LEU A 325 -35.33 -9.49 -13.19
CA LEU A 325 -36.27 -8.82 -14.10
C LEU A 325 -36.62 -9.73 -15.29
N ARG A 326 -35.63 -10.37 -15.92
CA ARG A 326 -35.85 -11.34 -17.01
C ARG A 326 -36.66 -12.54 -16.53
N ALA A 327 -36.46 -13.01 -15.30
CA ALA A 327 -37.30 -14.07 -14.72
C ALA A 327 -38.76 -13.63 -14.53
N GLN A 328 -39.01 -12.38 -14.12
CA GLN A 328 -40.38 -11.83 -14.01
C GLN A 328 -41.07 -11.76 -15.37
N VAL A 329 -40.35 -11.36 -16.43
CA VAL A 329 -40.90 -11.35 -17.80
C VAL A 329 -41.25 -12.77 -18.25
N ARG A 330 -40.34 -13.75 -18.10
CA ARG A 330 -40.61 -15.16 -18.42
C ARG A 330 -41.83 -15.72 -17.70
N GLN A 331 -42.02 -15.36 -16.43
CA GLN A 331 -43.21 -15.78 -15.67
C GLN A 331 -44.50 -15.11 -16.17
N ALA A 332 -44.41 -13.95 -16.84
CA ALA A 332 -45.53 -13.19 -17.35
C ALA A 332 -45.90 -13.49 -18.81
N GLU A 333 -45.04 -14.18 -19.57
CA GLU A 333 -45.27 -14.56 -20.98
C GLU A 333 -46.55 -15.39 -21.20
N GLY A 334 -47.05 -16.10 -20.18
CA GLY A 334 -48.32 -16.83 -20.21
C GLY A 334 -49.60 -15.97 -20.13
N ALA A 335 -49.50 -14.64 -20.20
CA ALA A 335 -50.65 -13.73 -20.05
C ALA A 335 -51.77 -14.00 -21.07
N GLU A 336 -51.40 -14.23 -22.33
CA GLU A 336 -52.36 -14.49 -23.41
C GLU A 336 -53.06 -15.84 -23.25
N SER A 337 -52.31 -16.87 -22.85
CA SER A 337 -52.88 -18.18 -22.51
C SER A 337 -53.88 -18.07 -21.36
N LEU A 338 -53.56 -17.33 -20.29
CA LEU A 338 -54.49 -17.09 -19.17
C LEU A 338 -55.78 -16.40 -19.64
N ARG A 339 -55.68 -15.44 -20.56
CA ARG A 339 -56.83 -14.74 -21.15
C ARG A 339 -57.68 -15.69 -22.00
N ARG A 340 -57.06 -16.43 -22.90
CA ARG A 340 -57.71 -17.42 -23.78
C ARG A 340 -58.45 -18.48 -22.95
N THR A 341 -57.82 -19.01 -21.92
CA THR A 341 -58.46 -19.96 -20.99
C THR A 341 -59.66 -19.34 -20.27
N ALA A 342 -59.58 -18.08 -19.83
CA ALA A 342 -60.70 -17.38 -19.19
C ALA A 342 -61.87 -17.14 -20.17
N GLU A 343 -61.58 -16.78 -21.42
CA GLU A 343 -62.57 -16.58 -22.48
C GLU A 343 -63.26 -17.90 -22.85
N LEU A 344 -62.50 -19.00 -23.03
CA LEU A 344 -63.03 -20.34 -23.28
C LEU A 344 -63.95 -20.82 -22.16
N LEU A 345 -63.56 -20.57 -20.91
CA LEU A 345 -64.33 -20.95 -19.73
C LEU A 345 -65.68 -20.21 -19.67
N LEU A 346 -65.71 -18.93 -20.06
CA LEU A 346 -66.94 -18.15 -20.14
C LEU A 346 -67.81 -18.48 -21.37
N ALA A 347 -67.20 -18.95 -22.46
CA ALA A 347 -67.90 -19.34 -23.68
C ALA A 347 -68.57 -20.73 -23.57
N GLN A 348 -68.03 -21.62 -22.73
CA GLN A 348 -68.51 -22.99 -22.53
C GLN A 348 -68.94 -23.26 -21.07
N PRO A 349 -69.83 -22.46 -20.45
CA PRO A 349 -70.17 -22.62 -19.03
C PRO A 349 -70.89 -23.94 -18.73
N HIS A 350 -71.54 -24.52 -19.76
CA HIS A 350 -72.26 -25.79 -19.68
C HIS A 350 -71.33 -27.01 -19.61
N ALA A 351 -70.05 -26.86 -19.95
CA ALA A 351 -69.06 -27.94 -19.83
C ALA A 351 -68.73 -28.27 -18.37
N ALA A 352 -68.92 -27.31 -17.46
CA ALA A 352 -68.67 -27.50 -16.03
C ALA A 352 -69.85 -28.23 -15.35
N ARG A 353 -69.58 -29.40 -14.77
CA ARG A 353 -70.56 -30.12 -13.94
C ARG A 353 -70.63 -29.52 -12.54
N PRO A 354 -71.80 -29.60 -11.84
CA PRO A 354 -71.90 -29.21 -10.45
C PRO A 354 -70.82 -29.89 -9.59
N TYR A 355 -70.13 -29.10 -8.76
CA TYR A 355 -69.06 -29.56 -7.85
C TYR A 355 -67.81 -30.15 -8.52
N ALA A 356 -67.65 -30.04 -9.84
CA ALA A 356 -66.45 -30.52 -10.53
C ALA A 356 -65.24 -29.63 -10.19
N SER A 357 -64.11 -30.25 -9.88
CA SER A 357 -62.83 -29.57 -9.66
C SER A 357 -62.10 -29.22 -10.96
N GLU A 358 -62.48 -29.84 -12.07
CA GLU A 358 -61.87 -29.65 -13.39
C GLU A 358 -62.94 -29.60 -14.49
N VAL A 359 -62.66 -28.90 -15.57
CA VAL A 359 -63.49 -28.81 -16.77
C VAL A 359 -62.64 -28.98 -18.02
N GLU A 360 -63.11 -29.80 -18.96
CA GLU A 360 -62.53 -29.96 -20.28
C GLU A 360 -63.21 -28.99 -21.26
N LEU A 361 -62.42 -28.14 -21.90
CA LEU A 361 -62.89 -27.10 -22.82
C LEU A 361 -62.30 -27.34 -24.21
N VAL A 362 -63.11 -27.18 -25.26
CA VAL A 362 -62.58 -27.22 -26.63
C VAL A 362 -61.97 -25.87 -26.97
N ASP A 363 -60.70 -25.83 -27.33
CA ASP A 363 -59.99 -24.61 -27.70
C ASP A 363 -60.13 -24.33 -29.20
N TYR A 364 -61.23 -23.68 -29.56
CA TYR A 364 -61.57 -23.34 -30.95
C TYR A 364 -60.70 -22.23 -31.58
N TYR A 365 -59.72 -21.68 -30.85
CA TYR A 365 -58.74 -20.75 -31.40
C TYR A 365 -57.49 -21.45 -31.99
N ALA A 366 -57.38 -22.79 -31.87
CA ALA A 366 -56.29 -23.58 -32.44
C ALA A 366 -56.81 -24.43 -33.62
N GLU A 367 -55.97 -24.64 -34.64
CA GLU A 367 -56.34 -25.30 -35.90
C GLU A 367 -56.94 -26.71 -35.69
N ASP A 368 -56.42 -27.47 -34.72
CA ASP A 368 -56.88 -28.84 -34.41
C ASP A 368 -57.96 -28.92 -33.32
N ALA A 369 -58.46 -27.78 -32.84
CA ALA A 369 -59.43 -27.68 -31.74
C ALA A 369 -59.13 -28.62 -30.54
N PRO A 370 -57.92 -28.56 -29.95
CA PRO A 370 -57.54 -29.44 -28.86
C PRO A 370 -58.40 -29.20 -27.62
N THR A 371 -58.51 -30.23 -26.78
CA THR A 371 -59.19 -30.12 -25.48
C THR A 371 -58.21 -29.62 -24.42
N VAL A 372 -58.60 -28.60 -23.66
CA VAL A 372 -57.80 -27.99 -22.58
C VAL A 372 -58.52 -28.22 -21.25
N THR A 373 -57.82 -28.80 -20.28
CA THR A 373 -58.34 -29.02 -18.93
C THR A 373 -58.05 -27.81 -18.05
N VAL A 374 -59.07 -27.30 -17.36
CA VAL A 374 -58.98 -26.14 -16.46
C VAL A 374 -59.49 -26.51 -15.08
N THR A 375 -58.70 -26.20 -14.05
CA THR A 375 -59.08 -26.41 -12.64
C THR A 375 -60.00 -25.28 -12.16
N LEU A 376 -61.14 -25.64 -11.56
CA LEU A 376 -62.12 -24.72 -10.97
C LEU A 376 -61.85 -24.54 -9.48
N ASP A 377 -61.79 -23.29 -9.03
CA ASP A 377 -61.54 -22.94 -7.63
C ASP A 377 -62.43 -21.77 -7.19
N PRO A 378 -63.49 -22.00 -6.38
CA PRO A 378 -63.94 -23.30 -5.84
C PRO A 378 -64.53 -24.27 -6.90
N PRO A 379 -64.69 -25.57 -6.60
CA PRO A 379 -65.27 -26.54 -7.53
C PRO A 379 -66.66 -26.12 -8.05
N GLY A 380 -66.84 -26.16 -9.37
CA GLY A 380 -68.06 -25.70 -10.06
C GLY A 380 -68.17 -24.18 -10.29
N ASP A 381 -67.27 -23.35 -9.76
CA ASP A 381 -67.31 -21.89 -9.91
C ASP A 381 -66.58 -21.42 -11.19
N VAL A 382 -67.28 -21.52 -12.31
CA VAL A 382 -66.81 -21.05 -13.64
C VAL A 382 -66.49 -19.56 -13.64
N HIS A 383 -67.39 -18.73 -13.11
CA HIS A 383 -67.25 -17.28 -13.15
C HIS A 383 -66.15 -16.76 -12.22
N GLY A 384 -66.03 -17.31 -11.00
CA GLY A 384 -64.96 -16.95 -10.07
C GLY A 384 -63.59 -17.41 -10.57
N THR A 385 -63.51 -18.59 -11.17
CA THR A 385 -62.26 -19.08 -11.81
C THR A 385 -61.86 -18.21 -12.99
N ALA A 386 -62.80 -17.86 -13.89
CA ALA A 386 -62.55 -16.94 -15.01
C ALA A 386 -62.06 -15.56 -14.52
N ARG A 387 -62.68 -15.01 -13.46
CA ARG A 387 -62.24 -13.75 -12.84
C ARG A 387 -60.81 -13.83 -12.31
N LYS A 388 -60.45 -14.91 -11.60
CA LYS A 388 -59.08 -15.14 -11.11
C LYS A 388 -58.07 -15.21 -12.26
N LEU A 389 -58.43 -15.87 -13.38
CA LEU A 389 -57.59 -15.92 -14.58
C LEU A 389 -57.42 -14.54 -15.23
N PHE A 390 -58.48 -13.74 -15.35
CA PHE A 390 -58.39 -12.36 -15.83
C PHE A 390 -57.55 -11.47 -14.92
N ASP A 391 -57.67 -11.60 -13.59
CA ASP A 391 -56.85 -10.85 -12.64
C ASP A 391 -55.35 -11.21 -12.76
N ARG A 392 -55.04 -12.50 -12.96
CA ARG A 392 -53.68 -12.98 -13.24
C ARG A 392 -53.17 -12.44 -14.58
N CYS A 393 -53.97 -12.50 -15.64
CA CYS A 393 -53.66 -11.91 -16.94
C CYS A 393 -53.38 -10.41 -16.82
N LYS A 394 -54.22 -9.64 -16.12
CA LYS A 394 -54.03 -8.19 -15.91
C LYS A 394 -52.78 -7.87 -15.09
N ARG A 395 -52.37 -8.75 -14.17
CA ARG A 395 -51.07 -8.62 -13.48
C ARG A 395 -49.91 -8.92 -14.42
N ALA A 396 -49.97 -10.00 -15.18
CA ALA A 396 -48.93 -10.39 -16.15
C ALA A 396 -48.76 -9.32 -17.26
N ALA A 397 -49.84 -8.80 -17.82
CA ALA A 397 -49.81 -7.72 -18.81
C ALA A 397 -49.14 -6.44 -18.27
N ARG A 398 -49.38 -6.09 -16.99
CA ARG A 398 -48.69 -4.96 -16.35
C ARG A 398 -47.18 -5.19 -16.20
N ILE A 399 -46.76 -6.42 -15.93
CA ILE A 399 -45.34 -6.80 -15.88
C ILE A 399 -44.71 -6.67 -17.28
N LEU A 400 -45.34 -7.26 -18.30
CA LEU A 400 -44.89 -7.18 -19.69
C LEU A 400 -44.82 -5.74 -20.22
N GLN A 401 -45.63 -4.82 -19.69
CA GLN A 401 -45.56 -3.41 -20.05
C GLN A 401 -44.45 -2.64 -19.31
N ARG A 402 -44.25 -2.92 -18.01
CA ARG A 402 -43.40 -2.07 -17.13
C ARG A 402 -41.98 -2.56 -16.94
N VAL A 403 -41.74 -3.87 -17.05
CA VAL A 403 -40.44 -4.47 -16.75
C VAL A 403 -39.45 -4.38 -17.92
N PRO A 404 -39.84 -4.55 -19.20
CA PRO A 404 -38.88 -4.47 -20.31
C PRO A 404 -38.09 -3.15 -20.38
N PRO A 405 -38.68 -1.95 -20.17
CA PRO A 405 -37.90 -0.71 -20.15
C PRO A 405 -36.85 -0.67 -19.01
N LEU A 406 -37.12 -1.33 -17.88
CA LEU A 406 -36.17 -1.45 -16.77
C LEU A 406 -35.03 -2.43 -17.09
N ILE A 407 -35.29 -3.44 -17.92
CA ILE A 407 -34.27 -4.34 -18.45
C ILE A 407 -33.36 -3.56 -19.39
N GLU A 408 -33.93 -2.84 -20.36
CA GLU A 408 -33.19 -2.03 -21.32
C GLU A 408 -32.29 -0.99 -20.62
N GLN A 409 -32.83 -0.27 -19.63
CA GLN A 409 -32.05 0.69 -18.83
C GLN A 409 -30.88 0.00 -18.11
N ALA A 410 -31.12 -1.16 -17.49
CA ALA A 410 -30.07 -1.88 -16.77
C ALA A 410 -29.04 -2.52 -17.72
N GLU A 411 -29.43 -2.89 -18.94
CA GLU A 411 -28.52 -3.35 -20.01
C GLU A 411 -27.61 -2.21 -20.47
N GLN A 412 -28.17 -1.02 -20.75
CA GLN A 412 -27.39 0.18 -21.11
C GLN A 412 -26.39 0.56 -20.01
N GLU A 413 -26.82 0.53 -18.74
CA GLU A 413 -25.94 0.81 -17.62
C GLU A 413 -24.83 -0.25 -17.49
N SER A 414 -25.13 -1.52 -17.78
CA SER A 414 -24.14 -2.60 -17.80
C SER A 414 -23.12 -2.44 -18.93
N GLU A 415 -23.57 -2.05 -20.13
CA GLU A 415 -22.68 -1.75 -21.26
C GLU A 415 -21.77 -0.56 -20.97
N TYR A 416 -22.32 0.50 -20.36
CA TYR A 416 -21.53 1.65 -19.92
C TYR A 416 -20.45 1.25 -18.93
N LEU A 417 -20.78 0.48 -17.88
CA LEU A 417 -19.79 0.05 -16.89
C LEU A 417 -18.75 -0.92 -17.46
N ALA A 418 -19.11 -1.72 -18.48
CA ALA A 418 -18.14 -2.53 -19.21
C ALA A 418 -17.16 -1.66 -19.99
N ALA A 419 -17.65 -0.62 -20.68
CA ALA A 419 -16.79 0.35 -21.36
C ALA A 419 -15.86 1.09 -20.38
N VAL A 420 -16.35 1.48 -19.21
CA VAL A 420 -15.51 2.08 -18.15
C VAL A 420 -14.40 1.13 -17.71
N LEU A 421 -14.66 -0.18 -17.60
CA LEU A 421 -13.62 -1.14 -17.28
C LEU A 421 -12.54 -1.21 -18.36
N ASP A 422 -12.94 -1.20 -19.64
CA ASP A 422 -12.01 -1.19 -20.76
C ASP A 422 -11.16 0.10 -20.76
N GLU A 423 -11.77 1.26 -20.50
CA GLU A 423 -11.07 2.54 -20.37
C GLU A 423 -10.03 2.52 -19.23
N VAL A 424 -10.38 1.96 -18.06
CA VAL A 424 -9.46 1.82 -16.92
C VAL A 424 -8.29 0.88 -17.23
N GLU A 425 -8.51 -0.16 -18.03
CA GLU A 425 -7.46 -1.08 -18.48
C GLU A 425 -6.53 -0.45 -19.52
N LEU A 426 -7.06 0.40 -20.40
CA LEU A 426 -6.31 1.09 -21.45
C LEU A 426 -5.60 2.37 -20.99
N ALA A 427 -5.99 2.94 -19.84
CA ALA A 427 -5.39 4.13 -19.27
C ALA A 427 -3.86 4.02 -19.16
N GLN A 428 -3.14 5.02 -19.69
CA GLN A 428 -1.68 5.01 -19.78
C GLN A 428 -0.97 5.61 -18.57
N GLY A 429 -1.71 6.27 -17.68
CA GLY A 429 -1.14 6.88 -16.48
C GLY A 429 -2.18 7.41 -15.51
N LEU A 430 -1.67 8.11 -14.49
CA LEU A 430 -2.49 8.64 -13.41
C LEU A 430 -3.48 9.73 -13.87
N GLU A 431 -3.13 10.52 -14.89
CA GLU A 431 -3.99 11.58 -15.44
C GLU A 431 -5.26 10.98 -16.06
N ASP A 432 -5.12 10.05 -17.01
CA ASP A 432 -6.24 9.31 -17.62
C ASP A 432 -7.16 8.69 -16.56
N LEU A 433 -6.58 8.02 -15.55
CA LEU A 433 -7.36 7.40 -14.47
C LEU A 433 -8.05 8.41 -13.55
N THR A 434 -7.63 9.68 -13.52
CA THR A 434 -8.26 10.73 -12.71
C THR A 434 -9.43 11.37 -13.43
N GLU A 435 -9.45 11.30 -14.77
CA GLU A 435 -10.57 11.77 -15.60
C GLU A 435 -11.75 10.79 -15.61
N ILE A 436 -11.45 9.49 -15.49
CA ILE A 436 -12.43 8.39 -15.30
C ILE A 436 -12.97 8.41 -13.86
#